data_AF-A0AAV9LYA1-F1
#
_entry.id   AF-A0AAV9LYA1-F1
#
_cell.length_a   1.000
_cell.length_b   1.000
_cell.length_c   1.000
_cell.angle_alpha   90.00
_cell.angle_beta   90.00
_cell.angle_gamma   90.00
#
_symmetry.space_group_name_H-M   'P 1'
#
loop_
_entity.id
_entity.type
_entity.pdbx_description
1 polymer ?
#
loop_
_entity_poly.entity_id
_entity_poly.type
_entity_poly.pdbx_seq_one_letter_code
_entity_poly.pdbx_strand_id
1 'polypeptide(L)'
;MIKWLSRFFHYLERFFIARRSLSGLDEVGLMCFRDLVYEELKGKARDAVTVLIDKEREGEQIDRGLLKDVLDIFVGIGMGKMEYYENDFEDAMLKHTAAYYSRKASSWIVEDSCPDYMLKAEECLKKEKECLIISMLLVR
;
A
#
# COMPACT_ATOMS: atom_id res chain seq x y z
N MET A 1 -13.22 16.22 4.01
CA MET A 1 -14.03 17.20 3.25
C MET A 1 -15.34 16.60 2.74
N ILE A 2 -15.32 15.47 2.03
CA ILE A 2 -16.52 14.79 1.50
C ILE A 2 -17.56 14.43 2.58
N LYS A 3 -17.12 13.98 3.76
CA LYS A 3 -18.01 13.73 4.93
C LYS A 3 -18.83 14.97 5.35
N TRP A 4 -18.29 16.18 5.16
CA TRP A 4 -19.02 17.41 5.45
C TRP A 4 -19.98 17.79 4.34
N LEU A 5 -19.60 17.55 3.08
CA LEU A 5 -20.50 17.76 1.93
C LEU A 5 -21.74 16.86 2.04
N SER A 6 -21.58 15.59 2.43
CA SER A 6 -22.72 14.69 2.70
C SER A 6 -23.65 15.24 3.79
N ARG A 7 -23.10 15.89 4.84
CA ARG A 7 -23.92 16.56 5.87
C ARG A 7 -24.67 17.79 5.33
N PHE A 8 -24.00 18.63 4.53
CA PHE A 8 -24.64 19.81 3.94
C PHE A 8 -25.72 19.45 2.92
N PHE A 9 -25.48 18.42 2.11
CA PHE A 9 -26.40 17.95 1.08
C PHE A 9 -27.25 16.75 1.54
N HIS A 10 -27.40 16.55 2.85
CA HIS A 10 -28.07 15.37 3.42
C HIS A 10 -29.49 15.17 2.87
N TYR A 11 -30.23 16.26 2.63
CA TYR A 11 -31.57 16.19 2.05
C TYR A 11 -31.53 15.63 0.61
N LEU A 12 -30.58 16.08 -0.22
CA LEU A 12 -30.42 15.57 -1.58
C LEU A 12 -30.00 14.09 -1.55
N GLU A 13 -29.06 13.73 -0.67
CA GLU A 13 -28.61 12.35 -0.48
C GLU A 13 -29.77 11.42 -0.09
N ARG A 14 -30.57 11.82 0.90
CA ARG A 14 -31.63 10.97 1.45
C ARG A 14 -32.85 10.86 0.55
N PHE A 15 -33.22 11.92 -0.17
CA PHE A 15 -34.48 11.97 -0.91
C PHE A 15 -34.31 12.01 -2.43
N PHE A 16 -33.40 12.84 -2.95
CA PHE A 16 -33.25 13.00 -4.40
C PHE A 16 -32.45 11.85 -5.02
N ILE A 17 -31.28 11.56 -4.45
CA ILE A 17 -30.38 10.48 -4.90
C ILE A 17 -31.08 9.12 -4.72
N ALA A 18 -31.67 8.88 -3.55
CA ALA A 18 -32.41 7.65 -3.26
C ALA A 18 -33.59 7.42 -4.24
N ARG A 19 -34.37 8.46 -4.55
CA ARG A 19 -35.52 8.35 -5.46
C ARG A 19 -35.12 8.10 -6.91
N ARG A 20 -33.94 8.56 -7.32
CA ARG A 20 -33.43 8.39 -8.69
C ARG A 20 -32.41 7.26 -8.84
N SER A 21 -32.11 6.53 -7.77
CA SER A 21 -31.11 5.44 -7.74
C SER A 21 -29.75 5.88 -8.30
N LEU A 22 -29.31 7.08 -7.92
CA LEU A 22 -28.00 7.62 -8.30
C LEU A 22 -26.93 7.22 -7.27
N SER A 23 -25.66 7.30 -7.67
CA SER A 23 -24.51 7.12 -6.78
C SER A 23 -24.48 8.14 -5.65
N GLY A 24 -23.99 7.72 -4.48
CA GLY A 24 -23.82 8.56 -3.30
C GLY A 24 -22.77 9.65 -3.51
N LEU A 25 -22.82 10.72 -2.71
CA LEU A 25 -21.85 11.81 -2.84
C LEU A 25 -20.45 11.39 -2.39
N ASP A 26 -20.37 10.47 -1.44
CA ASP A 26 -19.16 9.76 -1.05
C ASP A 26 -18.54 8.99 -2.21
N GLU A 27 -19.38 8.29 -2.97
CA GLU A 27 -18.95 7.53 -4.14
C GLU A 27 -18.47 8.42 -5.27
N VAL A 28 -19.26 9.43 -5.64
CA VAL A 28 -18.87 10.39 -6.67
C VAL A 28 -17.60 11.14 -6.28
N GLY A 29 -17.49 11.57 -5.02
CA GLY A 29 -16.30 12.27 -4.53
C GLY A 29 -15.05 11.40 -4.59
N LEU A 30 -15.15 10.11 -4.26
CA LEU A 30 -14.04 9.18 -4.37
C LEU A 30 -13.67 8.89 -5.82
N MET A 31 -14.64 8.71 -6.71
CA MET A 31 -14.38 8.56 -8.16
C MET A 31 -13.64 9.77 -8.71
N CYS A 32 -14.06 10.99 -8.37
CA CYS A 32 -13.35 12.20 -8.79
C CYS A 32 -11.91 12.24 -8.27
N PHE A 33 -11.68 11.87 -7.01
CA PHE A 33 -10.33 11.81 -6.46
C PHE A 33 -9.48 10.75 -7.18
N ARG A 34 -10.06 9.58 -7.45
CA ARG A 34 -9.39 8.50 -8.16
C ARG A 34 -8.94 8.97 -9.56
N ASP A 35 -9.89 9.49 -10.32
CA ASP A 35 -9.68 9.79 -11.74
C ASP A 35 -8.79 11.03 -11.96
N LEU A 36 -8.82 12.01 -11.05
CA LEU A 36 -8.08 13.26 -11.20
C LEU A 36 -6.73 13.29 -10.45
N VAL A 37 -6.58 12.50 -9.38
CA VAL A 37 -5.41 12.57 -8.49
C VAL A 37 -4.70 11.24 -8.38
N TYR A 38 -5.42 10.17 -8.05
CA TYR A 38 -4.78 8.88 -7.80
C TYR A 38 -4.14 8.29 -9.05
N GLU A 39 -4.83 8.26 -10.19
CA GLU A 39 -4.28 7.68 -11.42
C GLU A 39 -2.94 8.32 -11.84
N GLU A 40 -2.81 9.64 -11.64
CA GLU A 40 -1.59 10.40 -11.95
C GLU A 40 -0.48 10.21 -10.91
N LEU A 41 -0.83 9.96 -9.63
CA LEU A 41 0.14 9.93 -8.53
C LEU A 41 0.49 8.53 -8.05
N LYS A 42 -0.32 7.51 -8.31
CA LYS A 42 -0.15 6.15 -7.77
C LYS A 42 1.22 5.56 -8.09
N GLY A 43 1.73 5.77 -9.31
CA GLY A 43 3.07 5.32 -9.70
C GLY A 43 4.18 5.97 -8.88
N LYS A 44 4.15 7.31 -8.76
CA LYS A 44 5.14 8.07 -7.98
C LYS A 44 5.08 7.74 -6.49
N ALA A 45 3.87 7.59 -5.95
CA ALA A 45 3.65 7.22 -4.56
C ALA A 45 4.19 5.82 -4.27
N ARG A 46 3.91 4.85 -5.15
CA ARG A 46 4.47 3.50 -5.06
C ARG A 46 6.00 3.54 -5.07
N ASP A 47 6.60 4.21 -6.05
CA ASP A 47 8.06 4.22 -6.20
C ASP A 47 8.73 4.87 -4.96
N ALA A 48 8.13 5.94 -4.42
CA ALA A 48 8.61 6.56 -3.18
C ALA A 48 8.48 5.63 -1.97
N VAL A 49 7.37 4.90 -1.86
CA VAL A 49 7.16 3.91 -0.81
C VAL A 49 8.18 2.77 -0.92
N THR A 50 8.43 2.26 -2.12
CA THR A 50 9.45 1.22 -2.34
C THR A 50 10.83 1.69 -1.85
N VAL A 51 11.22 2.93 -2.16
CA VAL A 51 12.47 3.51 -1.66
C VAL A 51 12.51 3.61 -0.13
N LEU A 52 11.41 3.98 0.51
CA LEU A 52 11.34 4.01 1.98
C LEU A 52 11.52 2.62 2.59
N ILE A 53 10.95 1.60 1.96
CA ILE A 53 11.06 0.22 2.44
C ILE A 53 12.49 -0.31 2.28
N ASP A 54 13.15 0.01 1.16
CA ASP A 54 14.55 -0.38 0.98
C ASP A 54 15.46 0.29 2.01
N LYS A 55 15.20 1.56 2.35
CA LYS A 55 15.91 2.24 3.44
C LYS A 55 15.71 1.54 4.78
N GLU A 56 14.47 1.15 5.11
CA GLU A 56 14.19 0.39 6.32
C GLU A 56 14.92 -0.97 6.33
N ARG A 57 14.98 -1.65 5.19
CA ARG A 57 15.70 -2.93 5.03
C ARG A 57 17.21 -2.81 5.25
N GLU A 58 17.80 -1.70 4.83
CA GLU A 58 19.21 -1.40 5.06
C GLU A 58 19.46 -0.84 6.49
N GLY A 59 18.42 -0.76 7.32
CA GLY A 59 18.51 -0.41 8.75
C GLY A 59 18.31 1.07 9.05
N GLU A 60 17.89 1.89 8.07
CA GLU A 60 17.53 3.29 8.32
C GLU A 60 16.19 3.37 9.05
N GLN A 61 16.04 4.37 9.93
CA GLN A 61 14.74 4.64 10.55
C GLN A 61 13.85 5.42 9.57
N ILE A 62 12.64 4.90 9.37
CA ILE A 62 11.61 5.54 8.55
C ILE A 62 10.38 5.88 9.39
N ASP A 63 9.59 6.82 8.89
CA ASP A 63 8.27 7.10 9.45
C ASP A 63 7.26 6.02 9.00
N ARG A 64 7.07 5.02 9.87
CA ARG A 64 6.10 3.95 9.66
C ARG A 64 4.64 4.45 9.66
N GLY A 65 4.36 5.58 10.31
CA GLY A 65 3.04 6.20 10.29
C GLY A 65 2.73 6.75 8.90
N LEU A 66 3.67 7.51 8.34
CA LEU A 66 3.56 8.02 6.96
C LEU A 66 3.41 6.88 5.94
N LEU A 67 4.19 5.81 6.08
CA LEU A 67 4.09 4.63 5.23
C LEU A 67 2.66 4.04 5.27
N LYS A 68 2.12 3.87 6.47
CA LYS A 68 0.75 3.38 6.66
C LYS A 68 -0.29 4.32 6.05
N ASP A 69 -0.17 5.62 6.27
CA ASP A 69 -1.11 6.61 5.73
C ASP A 69 -1.15 6.58 4.19
N VAL A 70 0.00 6.37 3.55
CA VAL A 70 0.07 6.23 2.09
C VAL A 70 -0.57 4.91 1.64
N LEU A 71 -0.30 3.79 2.32
CA LEU A 71 -0.92 2.50 2.00
C LEU A 71 -2.45 2.52 2.18
N ASP A 72 -2.94 3.23 3.20
CA ASP A 72 -4.37 3.41 3.46
C ASP A 72 -5.08 4.14 2.29
N ILE A 73 -4.37 4.93 1.47
CA ILE A 73 -4.92 5.53 0.24
C ILE A 73 -5.18 4.46 -0.82
N PHE A 74 -4.22 3.56 -1.06
CA PHE A 74 -4.37 2.47 -2.03
C PHE A 74 -5.53 1.52 -1.66
N VAL A 75 -5.72 1.26 -0.37
CA VAL A 75 -6.86 0.47 0.14
C VAL A 75 -8.17 1.28 0.08
N GLY A 76 -8.13 2.54 0.47
CA GLY A 76 -9.32 3.40 0.59
C GLY A 76 -10.02 3.67 -0.73
N ILE A 77 -9.28 3.70 -1.84
CA ILE A 77 -9.84 3.95 -3.19
C ILE A 77 -10.71 2.81 -3.68
N GLY A 78 -10.45 1.59 -3.26
CA GLY A 78 -11.28 0.44 -3.59
C GLY A 78 -12.60 0.38 -2.83
N MET A 79 -12.93 1.35 -1.97
CA MET A 79 -14.12 1.32 -1.12
C MET A 79 -14.23 0.03 -0.28
N GLY A 80 -13.10 -0.45 0.23
CA GLY A 80 -13.02 -1.72 0.95
C GLY A 80 -12.73 -2.94 0.06
N LYS A 81 -12.67 -2.78 -1.27
CA LYS A 81 -12.07 -3.78 -2.16
C LYS A 81 -10.56 -3.62 -2.20
N MET A 82 -9.84 -4.73 -2.19
CA MET A 82 -8.37 -4.75 -2.22
C MET A 82 -7.80 -4.69 -3.64
N GLU A 83 -8.64 -4.73 -4.68
CA GLU A 83 -8.20 -4.80 -6.09
C GLU A 83 -7.19 -3.70 -6.46
N TYR A 84 -7.37 -2.47 -5.99
CA TYR A 84 -6.45 -1.37 -6.29
C TYR A 84 -5.13 -1.51 -5.52
N TYR A 85 -5.19 -1.92 -4.26
CA TYR A 85 -3.99 -2.22 -3.49
C TYR A 85 -3.19 -3.36 -4.14
N GLU A 86 -3.85 -4.45 -4.50
CA GLU A 86 -3.21 -5.62 -5.13
C GLU A 86 -2.54 -5.23 -6.45
N ASN A 87 -3.29 -4.62 -7.37
CA ASN A 87 -2.83 -4.36 -8.73
C ASN A 87 -1.88 -3.17 -8.84
N ASP A 88 -2.13 -2.08 -8.11
CA ASP A 88 -1.34 -0.85 -8.26
C ASP A 88 -0.10 -0.83 -7.35
N PHE A 89 -0.13 -1.56 -6.22
CA PHE A 89 0.94 -1.55 -5.21
C PHE A 89 1.56 -2.92 -4.94
N GLU A 90 0.78 -3.90 -4.45
CA GLU A 90 1.29 -5.17 -3.91
C GLU A 90 2.10 -5.95 -4.94
N ASP A 91 1.56 -6.12 -6.15
CA ASP A 91 2.22 -6.87 -7.23
C ASP A 91 3.60 -6.32 -7.55
N ALA A 92 3.72 -4.99 -7.62
CA ALA A 92 4.98 -4.32 -7.91
C ALA A 92 5.93 -4.41 -6.70
N MET A 93 5.41 -4.28 -5.48
CA MET A 93 6.19 -4.39 -4.25
C MET A 93 6.76 -5.80 -4.06
N LEU A 94 5.97 -6.85 -4.32
CA LEU A 94 6.40 -8.24 -4.27
C LEU A 94 7.48 -8.54 -5.31
N LYS A 95 7.30 -8.06 -6.54
CA LYS A 95 8.34 -8.17 -7.59
C LYS A 95 9.63 -7.47 -7.17
N HIS A 96 9.53 -6.27 -6.60
CA HIS A 96 10.68 -5.52 -6.11
C HIS A 96 11.41 -6.27 -4.99
N THR A 97 10.65 -6.79 -4.01
CA THR A 97 11.17 -7.57 -2.88
C THR A 97 11.86 -8.85 -3.33
N ALA A 98 11.26 -9.59 -4.27
CA ALA A 98 11.85 -10.78 -4.84
C ALA A 98 13.18 -10.47 -5.54
N ALA A 99 13.24 -9.38 -6.31
CA ALA A 99 14.48 -8.94 -6.96
C ALA A 99 15.56 -8.53 -5.95
N TYR A 100 15.19 -7.80 -4.89
CA TYR A 100 16.10 -7.40 -3.81
C TYR A 100 16.73 -8.61 -3.12
N TYR A 101 15.91 -9.56 -2.66
CA TYR A 101 16.42 -10.75 -1.96
C TYR A 101 17.16 -11.70 -2.88
N SER A 102 16.77 -11.80 -4.17
CA SER A 102 17.53 -12.57 -5.15
C SER A 102 18.97 -12.03 -5.30
N ARG A 103 19.15 -10.70 -5.37
CA ARG A 103 20.48 -10.07 -5.44
C ARG A 103 21.27 -10.26 -4.15
N LYS A 104 20.66 -10.04 -2.98
CA LYS A 104 21.33 -10.26 -1.68
C LYS A 104 21.76 -11.72 -1.50
N ALA A 105 20.89 -12.67 -1.86
CA ALA A 105 21.20 -14.10 -1.78
C ALA A 105 22.37 -14.47 -2.69
N SER A 106 22.43 -13.96 -3.93
CA SER A 106 23.58 -14.18 -4.82
C SER A 106 24.89 -13.63 -4.25
N SER A 107 24.87 -12.50 -3.54
CA SER A 107 26.06 -11.97 -2.84
C SER A 107 26.48 -12.89 -1.69
N TRP A 108 25.55 -13.22 -0.81
CA TRP A 108 25.84 -14.00 0.40
C TRP A 108 26.30 -15.43 0.11
N ILE A 109 25.80 -16.06 -0.95
CA ILE A 109 26.27 -17.40 -1.35
C ILE A 109 27.76 -17.41 -1.73
N VAL A 110 28.29 -16.29 -2.24
CA VAL A 110 29.70 -16.16 -2.62
C VAL A 110 30.56 -15.72 -1.44
N GLU A 111 30.02 -14.84 -0.59
CA GLU A 111 30.77 -14.16 0.48
C GLU A 111 30.75 -14.92 1.82
N ASP A 112 29.68 -15.66 2.11
CA ASP A 112 29.42 -16.24 3.43
C ASP A 112 29.50 -17.78 3.43
N SER A 113 29.68 -18.35 4.63
CA SER A 113 29.54 -19.79 4.82
C SER A 113 28.06 -20.20 4.78
N CYS A 114 27.79 -21.47 4.42
CA CYS A 114 26.41 -21.99 4.37
C CYS A 114 25.61 -21.79 5.69
N PRO A 115 26.18 -22.05 6.89
CA PRO A 115 25.50 -21.72 8.15
C PRO A 115 25.16 -20.24 8.31
N ASP A 116 26.08 -19.34 7.94
CA ASP A 116 25.88 -17.89 8.08
C ASP A 116 24.79 -17.39 7.12
N TYR A 117 24.77 -17.90 5.88
CA TYR A 117 23.71 -17.64 4.92
C TYR A 117 22.33 -18.02 5.48
N MET A 118 22.21 -19.22 6.06
CA MET A 118 20.94 -19.71 6.60
C MET A 118 20.45 -18.84 7.76
N LEU A 119 21.35 -18.39 8.64
CA LEU A 119 21.01 -17.46 9.73
C LEU A 119 20.54 -16.10 9.19
N LYS A 120 21.24 -15.52 8.21
CA LYS A 120 20.84 -14.25 7.58
C LYS A 120 19.48 -14.36 6.90
N ALA A 121 19.21 -15.47 6.21
CA ALA A 121 17.93 -15.72 5.56
C ALA A 121 16.78 -15.79 6.58
N GLU A 122 16.98 -16.49 7.70
CA GLU A 122 15.98 -16.57 8.78
C GLU A 122 15.72 -15.20 9.41
N GLU A 123 16.77 -14.43 9.69
CA GLU A 123 16.63 -13.08 10.25
C GLU A 123 15.87 -12.14 9.30
N CYS A 124 16.16 -12.21 8.00
CA CYS A 124 15.45 -11.43 6.99
C CYS A 124 13.97 -11.78 6.94
N LEU A 125 13.64 -13.08 6.96
CA LEU A 125 12.26 -13.53 6.99
C LEU A 125 11.51 -13.04 8.24
N LYS A 126 12.19 -13.02 9.39
CA LYS A 126 11.63 -12.49 10.64
C LYS A 126 11.37 -10.98 10.55
N LYS A 127 12.35 -10.20 10.07
CA LYS A 127 12.22 -8.74 9.88
C LYS A 127 11.08 -8.38 8.93
N GLU A 128 10.93 -9.13 7.84
CA GLU A 128 9.84 -8.93 6.88
C GLU A 128 8.47 -9.22 7.52
N LYS A 129 8.34 -10.28 8.33
CA LYS A 129 7.11 -10.56 9.09
C LYS A 129 6.78 -9.49 10.13
N GLU A 130 7.80 -8.89 10.76
CA GLU A 130 7.64 -7.80 11.73
C GLU A 130 7.35 -6.45 11.06
N CYS A 131 7.76 -6.25 9.80
CA CYS A 131 7.43 -5.07 9.03
C CYS A 131 5.93 -5.05 8.70
N LEU A 132 5.30 -3.90 8.98
CA LEU A 132 3.86 -3.71 8.95
C LEU A 132 3.20 -4.07 7.60
N ILE A 133 3.96 -4.02 6.51
CA ILE A 133 3.46 -4.29 5.15
C ILE A 133 3.03 -5.75 5.01
N ILE A 134 3.78 -6.70 5.56
CA ILE A 134 3.38 -8.12 5.53
C ILE A 134 2.36 -8.41 6.62
N SER A 135 2.34 -7.66 7.72
CA SER A 135 1.26 -7.78 8.71
C SER A 135 -0.12 -7.42 8.11
N MET A 136 -0.20 -6.44 7.21
CA MET A 136 -1.45 -6.14 6.47
C MET A 136 -1.82 -7.26 5.48
N LEU A 137 -0.85 -7.98 4.93
CA LEU A 137 -1.06 -9.15 4.06
C LEU A 137 -1.54 -10.40 4.83
N LEU A 138 -1.16 -10.53 6.11
CA LEU A 138 -1.48 -11.68 6.95
C LEU A 138 -2.79 -11.56 7.75
N VAL A 139 -3.50 -10.42 7.68
CA VAL A 139 -4.88 -10.26 8.23
C VAL A 139 -5.93 -10.56 7.15
N ARG A 140 -5.61 -11.48 6.23
CA ARG A 140 -6.59 -12.18 5.39
C ARG A 140 -7.08 -13.44 6.08
#